data_AF-W8S330-F1
#
_entry.id   AF-W8S330-F1
#
_cell.length_a   1.000
_cell.length_b   1.000
_cell.length_c   1.000
_cell.angle_alpha   90.00
_cell.angle_beta   90.00
_cell.angle_gamma   90.00
#
_symmetry.space_group_name_H-M   'P 1'
#
loop_
_entity.id
_entity.type
_entity.pdbx_description
1 polymer ?
#
loop_
_entity_poly.entity_id
_entity_poly.type
_entity_poly.pdbx_seq_one_letter_code
_entity_poly.pdbx_strand_id
1 'polypeptide(L)'
;MRAILTVYGAEIRGALVAAKRPEDRLEALIRASFGPSNFRHEVVAAWLNFYVLALTDAGARRLLTVYQRRLRSNLIHELRPRVGPRAPEVADRIAGLIDGLYLHAALDTGNTDGHAAADQVLAALASDLKERDKR
;
A
#
# COMPACT_ATOMS: atom_id res chain seq x y z
N MET A 1 12.85 -11.57 0.75
CA MET A 1 11.49 -11.14 1.12
C MET A 1 11.25 -10.89 2.62
N ARG A 2 11.57 -11.80 3.53
CA ARG A 2 11.34 -11.58 4.99
C ARG A 2 11.90 -10.25 5.52
N ALA A 3 13.11 -9.88 5.08
CA ALA A 3 13.72 -8.59 5.40
C ALA A 3 12.89 -7.41 4.85
N ILE A 4 12.50 -7.43 3.57
CA ILE A 4 11.64 -6.40 2.94
C ILE A 4 10.32 -6.24 3.71
N LEU A 5 9.64 -7.34 4.05
CA LEU A 5 8.39 -7.30 4.83
C LEU A 5 8.58 -6.75 6.25
N THR A 6 9.75 -6.97 6.85
CA THR A 6 10.08 -6.45 8.17
C THR A 6 10.29 -4.94 8.12
N VAL A 7 11.05 -4.46 7.14
CA VAL A 7 11.27 -3.04 6.88
C VAL A 7 9.95 -2.36 6.55
N TYR A 8 9.20 -2.87 5.58
CA TYR A 8 7.88 -2.35 5.21
C TYR A 8 6.95 -2.21 6.42
N GLY A 9 6.85 -3.26 7.23
CA GLY A 9 6.03 -3.22 8.45
C GLY A 9 6.51 -2.19 9.48
N ALA A 10 7.82 -1.98 9.62
CA ALA A 10 8.39 -0.98 10.52
C ALA A 10 8.10 0.45 10.04
N GLU A 11 8.30 0.72 8.75
CA GLU A 11 8.00 2.02 8.12
C GLU A 11 6.53 2.39 8.28
N ILE A 12 5.61 1.46 7.99
CA ILE A 12 4.17 1.69 8.15
C ILE A 12 3.83 1.99 9.62
N ARG A 13 4.37 1.23 10.57
CA ARG A 13 4.14 1.52 12.00
C ARG A 13 4.70 2.88 12.41
N GLY A 14 5.91 3.20 11.97
CA GLY A 14 6.56 4.49 12.25
C GLY A 14 5.74 5.66 11.71
N ALA A 15 5.29 5.57 10.46
CA ALA A 15 4.45 6.57 9.82
C ALA A 15 3.12 6.77 10.56
N LEU A 16 2.48 5.68 10.99
CA LEU A 16 1.24 5.75 11.77
C LEU A 16 1.46 6.38 13.16
N VAL A 17 2.60 6.13 13.81
CA VAL A 17 2.93 6.76 15.11
C VAL A 17 3.27 8.24 14.95
N ALA A 18 3.95 8.61 13.86
CA ALA A 18 4.35 10.00 13.60
C ALA A 18 3.19 10.92 13.18
N ALA A 19 2.10 10.35 12.64
CA ALA A 19 0.92 11.08 12.25
C ALA A 19 0.24 11.74 13.46
N LYS A 20 0.11 13.08 13.41
CA LYS A 20 -0.39 13.89 14.54
C LYS A 20 -1.91 13.87 14.67
N ARG A 21 -2.62 13.66 13.57
CA ARG A 21 -4.08 13.65 13.53
C ARG A 21 -4.60 12.37 12.88
N PRO A 22 -5.81 11.90 13.25
CA PRO A 22 -6.40 10.72 12.64
C PRO A 22 -6.52 10.79 11.10
N GLU A 23 -6.82 11.95 10.53
CA GLU A 23 -6.81 12.19 9.08
C GLU A 23 -5.46 11.89 8.41
N ASP A 24 -4.36 12.25 9.07
CA ASP A 24 -3.03 12.22 8.45
C ASP A 24 -2.49 10.79 8.37
N ARG A 25 -3.06 9.86 9.15
CA ARG A 25 -2.61 8.46 9.24
C ARG A 25 -2.79 7.70 7.92
N LEU A 26 -3.90 7.93 7.22
CA LEU A 26 -4.17 7.27 5.94
C LEU A 26 -3.20 7.74 4.87
N GLU A 27 -2.94 9.05 4.82
CA GLU A 27 -1.92 9.62 3.93
C GLU A 27 -0.52 9.10 4.27
N ALA A 28 -0.16 9.07 5.56
CA ALA A 28 1.12 8.57 6.03
C ALA A 28 1.35 7.09 5.65
N LEU A 29 0.31 6.26 5.77
CA LEU A 29 0.35 4.85 5.35
C LEU A 29 0.62 4.72 3.85
N ILE A 30 -0.09 5.50 3.03
CA ILE A 30 0.07 5.49 1.57
C ILE A 30 1.49 5.95 1.21
N ARG A 31 1.94 7.09 1.72
CA ARG A 31 3.28 7.62 1.45
C ARG A 31 4.38 6.66 1.90
N ALA A 32 4.26 6.03 3.06
CA ALA A 32 5.21 5.03 3.53
C ALA A 32 5.29 3.80 2.62
N SER A 33 4.20 3.43 1.94
CA SER A 33 4.20 2.35 0.95
C SER A 33 5.05 2.67 -0.28
N PHE A 34 5.30 3.94 -0.58
CA PHE A 34 6.15 4.40 -1.69
C PHE A 34 7.44 5.08 -1.21
N GLY A 35 7.80 4.92 0.07
CA GLY A 35 9.02 5.49 0.63
C GLY A 35 10.30 4.90 0.02
N PRO A 36 11.45 5.57 0.17
CA PRO A 36 12.71 5.20 -0.50
C PRO A 36 13.21 3.78 -0.16
N SER A 37 12.89 3.28 1.03
CA SER A 37 13.22 1.91 1.46
C SER A 37 12.39 0.83 0.73
N ASN A 38 11.18 1.19 0.27
CA ASN A 38 10.20 0.26 -0.28
C ASN A 38 10.05 0.37 -1.81
N PHE A 39 10.27 1.56 -2.37
CA PHE A 39 9.98 1.88 -3.77
C PHE A 39 11.24 2.21 -4.59
N ARG A 40 12.33 1.50 -4.29
CA ARG A 40 13.53 1.47 -5.12
C ARG A 40 13.50 0.25 -6.05
N HIS A 41 14.15 0.36 -7.19
CA HIS A 41 14.11 -0.63 -8.27
C HIS A 41 14.35 -2.07 -7.78
N GLU A 42 15.37 -2.33 -6.94
CA GLU A 42 15.65 -3.71 -6.49
C GLU A 42 14.54 -4.28 -5.59
N VAL A 43 13.89 -3.44 -4.79
CA VAL A 43 12.81 -3.87 -3.88
C VAL A 43 11.53 -4.10 -4.66
N VAL A 44 11.23 -3.22 -5.61
CA VAL A 44 10.10 -3.38 -6.53
C VAL A 44 10.25 -4.67 -7.36
N ALA A 45 11.43 -4.92 -7.94
CA ALA A 45 11.71 -6.16 -8.65
C ALA A 45 11.61 -7.40 -7.74
N ALA A 46 12.06 -7.29 -6.49
CA ALA A 46 11.91 -8.37 -5.51
C ALA A 46 10.45 -8.67 -5.18
N TRP A 47 9.57 -7.67 -5.12
CA TRP A 47 8.13 -7.86 -4.97
C TRP A 47 7.52 -8.59 -6.15
N LEU A 48 7.89 -8.22 -7.39
CA LEU A 48 7.36 -8.89 -8.59
C LEU A 48 7.77 -10.36 -8.66
N ASN A 49 9.06 -10.65 -8.42
CA ASN A 49 9.55 -12.04 -8.33
C ASN A 49 8.83 -12.83 -7.23
N PHE A 50 8.49 -12.15 -6.13
CA PHE A 50 7.81 -12.77 -5.00
C PHE A 50 6.34 -13.10 -5.29
N TYR A 51 5.64 -12.26 -6.06
CA TYR A 51 4.31 -12.58 -6.57
C TYR A 51 4.33 -13.86 -7.41
N VAL A 52 5.29 -13.99 -8.32
CA VAL A 52 5.45 -15.20 -9.14
C VAL A 52 5.80 -16.41 -8.29
N LEU A 53 6.75 -16.29 -7.35
CA LEU A 53 7.15 -17.38 -6.46
C LEU A 53 5.99 -17.87 -5.59
N ALA A 54 5.09 -16.98 -5.15
CA ALA A 54 3.92 -17.34 -4.34
C ALA A 54 2.92 -18.25 -5.08
N LEU A 55 3.00 -18.38 -6.40
CA LEU A 55 2.18 -19.31 -7.19
C LEU A 55 2.58 -20.77 -6.97
N THR A 56 3.86 -21.03 -6.66
CA THR A 56 4.42 -22.39 -6.58
C THR A 56 4.96 -22.74 -5.19
N ASP A 57 5.34 -21.75 -4.37
CA ASP A 57 5.91 -21.96 -3.04
C ASP A 57 4.92 -21.58 -1.92
N ALA A 58 4.60 -22.55 -1.05
CA ALA A 58 3.65 -22.36 0.04
C ALA A 58 4.15 -21.38 1.12
N GLY A 59 5.46 -21.31 1.35
CA GLY A 59 6.06 -20.38 2.29
C GLY A 59 5.98 -18.93 1.82
N ALA A 60 6.25 -18.71 0.53
CA ALA A 60 6.08 -17.44 -0.15
C ALA A 60 4.61 -17.01 -0.15
N ARG A 61 3.70 -17.92 -0.52
CA ARG A 61 2.25 -17.65 -0.47
C ARG A 61 1.78 -17.22 0.91
N ARG A 62 2.23 -17.91 1.96
CA ARG A 62 1.92 -17.54 3.35
C ARG A 62 2.38 -16.12 3.67
N LEU A 63 3.62 -15.77 3.31
CA LEU A 63 4.18 -14.45 3.56
C LEU A 63 3.45 -13.35 2.76
N LEU A 64 3.08 -13.62 1.51
CA LEU A 64 2.29 -12.71 0.70
C LEU A 64 0.90 -12.46 1.31
N THR A 65 0.22 -13.52 1.76
CA THR A 65 -1.06 -13.40 2.47
C THR A 65 -0.94 -12.55 3.73
N VAL A 66 0.17 -12.67 4.48
CA VAL A 66 0.40 -11.83 5.67
C VAL A 66 0.54 -10.35 5.29
N TYR A 67 1.28 -10.03 4.23
CA TYR A 67 1.38 -8.66 3.72
C TYR A 67 0.00 -8.11 3.33
N GLN A 68 -0.73 -8.81 2.45
CA GLN A 68 -2.03 -8.36 1.93
C GLN A 68 -3.03 -8.14 3.07
N ARG A 69 -3.11 -9.07 4.03
CA ARG A 69 -3.99 -8.92 5.20
C ARG A 69 -3.62 -7.71 6.05
N ARG A 70 -2.33 -7.47 6.28
CA ARG A 70 -1.87 -6.31 7.08
C ARG A 70 -2.18 -4.99 6.40
N LEU A 71 -1.84 -4.86 5.12
CA LEU A 71 -2.14 -3.67 4.33
C LEU A 71 -3.65 -3.39 4.35
N ARG A 72 -4.46 -4.39 4.02
CA ARG A 72 -5.92 -4.29 4.02
C ARG A 72 -6.48 -3.91 5.39
N SER A 73 -6.03 -4.56 6.47
CA SER A 73 -6.50 -4.25 7.82
C SER A 73 -6.17 -2.83 8.26
N ASN A 74 -4.96 -2.35 7.95
CA ASN A 74 -4.58 -0.97 8.25
C ASN A 74 -5.44 0.02 7.45
N LEU A 75 -5.61 -0.20 6.14
CA LEU A 75 -6.47 0.64 5.30
C LEU A 75 -7.90 0.68 5.82
N ILE A 76 -8.52 -0.48 6.12
CA ILE A 76 -9.88 -0.54 6.68
C ILE A 76 -9.99 0.25 7.97
N HIS A 77 -9.01 0.12 8.86
CA HIS A 77 -9.00 0.83 10.14
C HIS A 77 -9.01 2.34 9.94
N GLU A 78 -8.12 2.86 9.10
CA GLU A 78 -8.01 4.31 8.84
C GLU A 78 -9.18 4.85 7.99
N LEU A 79 -9.78 4.02 7.14
CA LEU A 79 -10.92 4.39 6.28
C LEU A 79 -12.26 4.38 7.02
N ARG A 80 -12.42 3.55 8.05
CA ARG A 80 -13.70 3.36 8.75
C ARG A 80 -14.33 4.67 9.28
N PRO A 81 -13.58 5.61 9.88
CA PRO A 81 -14.13 6.90 10.29
C PRO A 81 -14.59 7.80 9.12
N ARG A 82 -14.11 7.54 7.90
CA ARG A 82 -14.33 8.39 6.72
C ARG A 82 -15.44 7.87 5.81
N VAL A 83 -15.52 6.55 5.61
CA VAL A 83 -16.45 5.91 4.66
C VAL A 83 -17.33 4.82 5.30
N GLY A 84 -17.21 4.60 6.61
CA GLY A 84 -18.09 3.71 7.37
C GLY A 84 -18.09 2.27 6.83
N PRO A 85 -19.27 1.66 6.56
CA PRO A 85 -19.37 0.29 6.05
C PRO A 85 -18.67 0.03 4.72
N ARG A 86 -18.40 1.08 3.91
CA ARG A 86 -17.69 0.95 2.63
C ARG A 86 -16.18 0.75 2.78
N ALA A 87 -15.64 0.88 4.00
CA ALA A 87 -14.20 0.80 4.24
C ALA A 87 -13.52 -0.46 3.66
N PRO A 88 -14.09 -1.68 3.73
CA PRO A 88 -13.51 -2.86 3.09
C PRO A 88 -13.39 -2.72 1.57
N GLU A 89 -14.43 -2.23 0.92
CA GLU A 89 -14.48 -2.06 -0.54
C GLU A 89 -13.46 -1.02 -1.03
N VAL A 90 -13.39 0.12 -0.35
CA VAL A 90 -12.40 1.18 -0.64
C VAL A 90 -10.99 0.68 -0.35
N ALA A 91 -10.77 -0.05 0.76
CA ALA A 91 -9.47 -0.62 1.07
C ALA A 91 -8.98 -1.60 0.00
N ASP A 92 -9.87 -2.44 -0.55
CA ASP A 92 -9.54 -3.39 -1.60
C ASP A 92 -9.15 -2.68 -2.91
N ARG A 93 -9.85 -1.59 -3.27
CA ARG A 93 -9.45 -0.74 -4.41
C ARG A 93 -8.09 -0.08 -4.21
N ILE A 94 -7.87 0.55 -3.06
CA ILE A 94 -6.62 1.25 -2.77
C ILE A 94 -5.44 0.27 -2.70
N ALA A 95 -5.61 -0.89 -2.08
CA ALA A 95 -4.58 -1.93 -2.05
C ALA A 95 -4.25 -2.43 -3.47
N GLY A 96 -5.27 -2.67 -4.30
CA GLY A 96 -5.07 -3.08 -5.69
C GLY A 96 -4.32 -2.03 -6.52
N LEU A 97 -4.61 -0.74 -6.31
CA LEU A 97 -3.90 0.35 -6.97
C LEU A 97 -2.43 0.43 -6.51
N ILE A 98 -2.16 0.27 -5.22
CA ILE A 98 -0.79 0.21 -4.69
C ILE A 98 -0.01 -0.92 -5.38
N ASP A 99 -0.55 -2.14 -5.37
CA ASP A 99 0.11 -3.29 -5.99
C ASP A 99 0.29 -3.11 -7.52
N GLY A 100 -0.68 -2.48 -8.20
CA GLY A 100 -0.59 -2.16 -9.63
C GLY A 100 0.51 -1.14 -9.96
N LEU A 101 0.71 -0.13 -9.11
CA LEU A 101 1.81 0.83 -9.27
C LEU A 101 3.18 0.18 -9.05
N TYR A 102 3.28 -0.80 -8.14
CA TYR A 102 4.48 -1.62 -8.00
C TYR A 102 4.75 -2.45 -9.27
N LEU A 103 3.72 -3.02 -9.89
CA LEU A 103 3.88 -3.74 -11.16
C LEU A 103 4.37 -2.81 -12.27
N HIS A 104 3.79 -1.62 -12.41
CA HIS A 104 4.23 -0.65 -13.42
C HIS A 104 5.66 -0.19 -13.18
N ALA A 105 6.02 0.13 -11.94
CA ALA A 105 7.38 0.51 -11.57
C ALA A 105 8.41 -0.60 -11.82
N ALA A 106 8.02 -1.88 -11.75
CA ALA A 106 8.90 -3.00 -12.05
C ALA A 106 9.20 -3.17 -13.55
N LEU A 107 8.30 -2.67 -14.40
CA LEU A 107 8.39 -2.77 -15.87
C LEU A 107 8.99 -1.51 -16.50
N ASP A 108 8.99 -0.40 -15.78
CA ASP A 108 9.61 0.84 -16.22
C ASP A 108 11.12 0.81 -15.95
N THR A 109 11.91 1.02 -17.00
CA THR A 109 13.38 1.10 -16.91
C THR A 109 13.87 2.51 -16.55
N GLY A 110 12.95 3.46 -16.39
CA GLY A 110 13.21 4.83 -15.95
C GLY A 110 13.31 5.01 -14.43
N ASN A 111 13.26 6.27 -13.98
CA ASN A 111 13.34 6.62 -12.57
C ASN A 111 11.98 6.41 -11.88
N THR A 112 11.91 5.44 -10.97
CA THR A 112 10.72 5.19 -10.18
C THR A 112 10.46 6.34 -9.18
N ASP A 113 9.48 7.19 -9.47
CA ASP A 113 9.10 8.30 -8.57
C ASP A 113 8.03 7.85 -7.56
N GLY A 114 8.46 7.58 -6.32
CA GLY A 114 7.58 7.19 -5.23
C GLY A 114 6.63 8.30 -4.77
N HIS A 115 6.98 9.57 -4.94
CA HIS A 115 6.07 10.67 -4.60
C HIS A 115 4.92 10.75 -5.59
N ALA A 116 5.24 10.70 -6.89
CA ALA A 116 4.22 10.67 -7.94
C ALA A 116 3.28 9.45 -7.80
N ALA A 117 3.82 8.27 -7.49
CA ALA A 117 3.02 7.07 -7.25
C ALA A 117 2.09 7.22 -6.03
N ALA A 118 2.59 7.77 -4.91
CA ALA A 118 1.76 8.04 -3.74
C ALA A 118 0.64 9.04 -4.05
N ASP A 119 0.94 10.10 -4.79
CA ASP A 119 -0.03 11.15 -5.13
C ASP A 119 -1.15 10.60 -6.04
N GLN A 120 -0.86 9.64 -6.92
CA GLN A 120 -1.90 8.92 -7.69
C GLN A 120 -2.87 8.15 -6.78
N VAL A 121 -2.35 7.45 -5.77
CA VAL A 121 -3.19 6.73 -4.80
C VAL A 121 -4.04 7.71 -3.98
N LEU A 122 -3.45 8.83 -3.56
CA LEU A 122 -4.16 9.88 -2.81
C LEU A 122 -5.26 10.54 -3.64
N ALA A 123 -5.03 10.75 -4.94
CA ALA A 123 -6.04 11.27 -5.85
C ALA A 123 -7.22 10.30 -6.04
N ALA A 124 -6.94 9.00 -6.17
CA ALA A 124 -7.97 7.96 -6.23
C ALA A 124 -8.78 7.91 -4.92
N LEU A 125 -8.10 7.95 -3.78
CA LEU A 125 -8.72 8.00 -2.46
C LEU A 125 -9.64 9.23 -2.32
N ALA A 126 -9.19 10.41 -2.73
CA ALA A 126 -9.99 11.63 -2.65
C ALA A 126 -11.29 11.51 -3.46
N SER A 127 -11.28 10.80 -4.59
CA SER A 127 -12.48 10.51 -5.37
C SER A 127 -13.44 9.59 -4.63
N ASP A 128 -12.95 8.50 -4.03
CA ASP A 128 -13.74 7.57 -3.22
C ASP A 128 -14.38 8.25 -1.99
N LEU A 129 -13.67 9.20 -1.37
CA LEU A 129 -14.17 9.97 -0.23
C LEU A 129 -15.31 10.92 -0.64
N LYS A 130 -15.21 11.59 -1.80
CA LYS A 130 -16.23 12.54 -2.29
C LYS A 130 -17.56 11.86 -2.67
N GLU A 131 -17.55 10.58 -3.01
CA GLU A 131 -18.79 9.84 -3.28
C GLU A 131 -19.72 9.74 -2.05
N ARG A 132 -19.19 9.97 -0.84
CA ARG A 132 -19.98 10.05 0.39
C ARG A 132 -20.87 11.29 0.45
N ASP A 133 -20.41 12.42 -0.08
CA ASP A 133 -21.13 13.70 0.03
C ASP A 133 -22.32 13.81 -0.92
N LYS A 134 -22.46 12.86 -1.86
CA LYS A 134 -23.53 12.84 -2.87
C LYS A 134 -24.70 11.90 -2.53
N ARG A 135 -24.65 11.14 -1.43
CA ARG A 135 -25.70 10.21 -0.99
C ARG A 135 -26.26 10.63 0.36
#